data_AF-A0A645DT43-F1
#
_entry.id   AF-A0A645DT43-F1
#
_cell.length_a   1.000
_cell.length_b   1.000
_cell.length_c   1.000
_cell.angle_alpha   90.00
_cell.angle_beta   90.00
_cell.angle_gamma   90.00
#
_symmetry.space_group_name_H-M   'P 1'
#
loop_
_entity.id
_entity.type
_entity.pdbx_description
1 polymer ?
#
loop_
_entity_poly.entity_id
_entity_poly.type
_entity_poly.pdbx_seq_one_letter_code
_entity_poly.pdbx_strand_id
1 'polypeptide(L)'
;MVFGEISTGATNDLERVTDMAHRLVTEYGMSDKLGPMTFGTKQHEVFLGRDLSQGRTYSPEIAYNIDQEVREVIQSSYQKATEILEQYRPHLDALSELLLEKETVKGDELKQLFLNIQANPLVKEEHQDE
;
A
#
# COMPACT_ATOMS: atom_id res chain seq x y z
N MET A 1 -6.63 -12.00 6.78
CA MET A 1 -6.09 -12.51 8.05
C MET A 1 -7.18 -12.91 9.04
N VAL A 2 -7.97 -11.99 9.61
CA VAL A 2 -8.93 -12.32 10.70
C VAL A 2 -10.11 -13.17 10.22
N PHE A 3 -10.79 -12.72 9.15
CA PHE A 3 -11.99 -13.38 8.64
C PHE A 3 -11.73 -14.37 7.50
N GLY A 4 -10.51 -14.38 6.93
CA GLY A 4 -10.16 -15.26 5.80
C GLY A 4 -10.88 -14.96 4.48
N GLU A 5 -11.72 -13.93 4.44
CA GLU A 5 -12.57 -13.61 3.29
C GLU A 5 -12.21 -12.26 2.65
N ILE A 6 -12.41 -12.15 1.34
CA ILE A 6 -12.26 -10.90 0.58
C ILE A 6 -13.62 -10.21 0.51
N SER A 7 -13.68 -8.96 0.94
CA SER A 7 -14.89 -8.12 0.86
C SER A 7 -14.71 -6.96 -0.13
N THR A 8 -15.82 -6.35 -0.54
CA THR A 8 -15.81 -5.18 -1.44
C THR A 8 -15.53 -3.86 -0.72
N GLY A 9 -15.45 -3.86 0.62
CA GLY A 9 -15.29 -2.64 1.41
C GLY A 9 -13.97 -1.90 1.19
N ALA A 10 -12.93 -2.60 0.72
CA ALA A 10 -11.59 -2.03 0.49
C ALA A 10 -11.36 -1.51 -0.95
N THR A 11 -12.42 -1.41 -1.79
CA THR A 11 -12.28 -1.05 -3.22
C THR A 11 -11.56 0.30 -3.42
N ASN A 12 -11.97 1.33 -2.67
CA ASN A 12 -11.36 2.66 -2.73
C ASN A 12 -9.88 2.66 -2.29
N ASP A 13 -9.50 1.80 -1.33
CA ASP A 13 -8.11 1.68 -0.90
C ASP A 13 -7.24 1.04 -2.00
N LEU A 14 -7.76 0.01 -2.67
CA LEU A 14 -7.09 -0.63 -3.80
C LEU A 14 -6.89 0.34 -4.97
N GLU A 15 -7.91 1.15 -5.30
CA GLU A 15 -7.80 2.18 -6.33
C GLU A 15 -6.71 3.20 -5.99
N ARG A 16 -6.71 3.72 -4.75
CA ARG A 16 -5.72 4.70 -4.29
C ARG A 16 -4.30 4.15 -4.27
N VAL A 17 -4.13 2.94 -3.74
CA VAL A 17 -2.81 2.28 -3.68
C VAL A 17 -2.28 2.01 -5.08
N THR A 18 -3.15 1.61 -6.01
CA THR A 18 -2.77 1.38 -7.41
C THR A 18 -2.34 2.68 -8.10
N ASP A 19 -3.11 3.76 -7.94
CA ASP A 19 -2.75 5.08 -8.49
C ASP A 19 -1.43 5.58 -7.91
N MET A 20 -1.27 5.52 -6.59
CA MET A 20 -0.02 5.92 -5.93
C MET A 20 1.18 5.11 -6.42
N ALA A 21 1.07 3.78 -6.49
CA ALA A 21 2.13 2.91 -6.98
C ALA A 21 2.47 3.20 -8.46
N HIS A 22 1.46 3.42 -9.29
CA HIS A 22 1.67 3.82 -10.68
C HIS A 22 2.46 5.13 -10.76
N ARG A 23 2.10 6.16 -9.99
CA ARG A 23 2.81 7.45 -9.99
C ARG A 23 4.24 7.34 -9.43
N LEU A 24 4.47 6.49 -8.43
CA LEU A 24 5.82 6.18 -7.94
C LEU A 24 6.72 5.67 -9.07
N VAL A 25 6.21 4.72 -9.85
CA VAL A 25 6.95 4.13 -10.96
C VAL A 25 7.08 5.09 -12.14
N THR A 26 6.00 5.77 -12.52
CA THR A 26 5.95 6.53 -13.78
C THR A 26 6.28 8.01 -13.65
N GLU A 27 5.91 8.68 -12.57
CA GLU A 27 6.13 10.13 -12.41
C GLU A 27 7.38 10.45 -11.58
N TYR A 28 7.66 9.63 -10.57
CA TYR A 28 8.74 9.87 -9.62
C TYR A 28 10.02 9.07 -9.91
N GLY A 29 9.97 8.11 -10.84
CA GLY A 29 11.12 7.28 -11.19
C GLY A 29 11.61 6.41 -10.04
N MET A 30 10.70 6.00 -9.14
CA MET A 30 10.99 5.16 -7.98
C MET A 30 10.87 3.67 -8.32
N SER A 31 11.55 3.26 -9.39
CA SER A 31 11.68 1.86 -9.80
C SER A 31 13.16 1.55 -10.00
N ASP A 32 13.65 0.49 -9.37
CA ASP A 32 15.04 0.06 -9.52
C ASP A 32 15.31 -0.49 -10.93
N LYS A 33 14.31 -1.11 -11.55
CA LYS A 33 14.40 -1.70 -12.89
C LYS A 33 14.34 -0.67 -14.01
N LEU A 34 13.43 0.31 -13.89
CA LEU A 34 13.25 1.36 -14.90
C LEU A 34 14.17 2.57 -14.65
N GLY A 35 14.71 2.69 -13.44
CA GLY A 35 15.57 3.78 -13.04
C GLY A 35 14.83 5.12 -12.89
N PRO A 36 15.58 6.21 -12.68
CA PRO A 36 15.02 7.54 -12.39
C PRO A 36 14.52 8.24 -13.68
N MET A 37 13.61 7.61 -14.39
CA MET A 37 12.97 8.15 -15.61
C MET A 37 11.49 8.41 -15.37
N THR A 38 10.94 9.38 -16.10
CA THR A 38 9.51 9.68 -16.08
C THR A 38 8.83 9.16 -17.34
N PHE A 39 7.77 8.39 -17.16
CA PHE A 39 6.95 7.79 -18.21
C PHE A 39 5.59 8.48 -18.25
N GLY A 40 5.31 9.19 -19.35
CA GLY A 40 4.07 9.96 -19.53
C GLY A 40 4.29 11.47 -19.51
N THR A 41 3.50 12.19 -20.30
CA THR A 41 3.54 13.64 -20.35
C THR A 41 2.81 14.19 -19.13
N LYS A 42 3.48 15.02 -18.30
CA LYS A 42 2.80 15.79 -17.26
C LYS A 42 1.69 16.63 -17.91
N GLN A 43 0.43 16.33 -17.60
CA GLN A 43 -0.67 17.25 -17.86
C GLN A 43 -0.46 18.50 -16.99
N HIS A 44 0.15 19.54 -17.56
CA HIS A 44 0.12 20.86 -16.93
C HIS A 44 -0.05 22.03 -17.92
N GLU A 45 -0.58 21.79 -19.12
CA GLU A 45 -0.98 22.90 -20.00
C GLU A 45 -2.43 22.72 -20.41
N VAL A 46 -3.32 23.29 -19.59
CA VAL A 46 -4.72 23.54 -19.95
C VAL A 46 -4.74 24.70 -20.93
N PHE A 47 -4.29 24.49 -22.17
CA PHE A 47 -4.36 25.51 -23.20
C PHE A 47 -5.36 25.12 -24.29
N LEU A 48 -6.54 25.74 -24.21
CA LEU A 48 -7.51 25.99 -25.29
C LEU A 48 -7.51 24.97 -26.45
N GLY A 49 -8.18 23.84 -26.20
CA GLY A 49 -8.92 23.13 -27.23
C GLY A 49 -8.08 22.38 -28.26
N ARG A 50 -7.40 21.30 -27.85
CA ARG A 50 -7.14 20.14 -28.72
C ARG A 50 -6.65 18.88 -27.98
N ASP A 51 -7.36 18.41 -26.96
CA ASP A 51 -7.01 17.13 -26.32
C ASP A 51 -7.87 15.98 -26.87
N LEU A 52 -7.45 15.46 -28.02
CA LEU A 52 -7.82 14.14 -28.51
C LEU A 52 -6.52 13.43 -28.88
N SER A 53 -6.16 12.42 -28.07
CA SER A 53 -5.03 11.49 -28.26
C SER A 53 -3.63 12.00 -27.90
N GLN A 54 -3.30 12.04 -26.61
CA GLN A 54 -1.92 11.76 -26.18
C GLN A 54 -1.82 10.28 -25.80
N GLY A 55 -1.40 9.46 -26.76
CA GLY A 55 -1.05 8.07 -26.53
C GLY A 55 0.21 7.94 -25.66
N ARG A 56 0.29 6.85 -24.89
CA ARG A 56 1.45 6.47 -24.09
C ARG A 56 2.72 6.55 -24.95
N THR A 57 3.68 7.39 -24.58
CA THR A 57 4.96 7.62 -25.27
C THR A 57 6.02 6.57 -24.95
N TYR A 58 5.63 5.31 -24.74
CA TYR A 58 6.54 4.23 -24.40
C TYR A 58 6.15 2.91 -25.04
N SER A 59 7.13 2.04 -25.26
CA SER A 59 6.93 0.76 -25.95
C SER A 59 6.04 -0.18 -25.14
N PRO A 60 5.42 -1.19 -25.77
CA PRO A 60 4.67 -2.23 -25.06
C PRO A 60 5.51 -2.96 -24.00
N GLU A 61 6.81 -3.12 -24.26
CA GLU A 61 7.76 -3.72 -23.31
C GLU A 61 7.95 -2.85 -22.07
N ILE A 62 8.08 -1.53 -22.24
CA ILE A 62 8.14 -0.59 -21.11
C ILE A 62 6.81 -0.58 -20.35
N ALA A 63 5.67 -0.62 -21.04
CA ALA A 63 4.36 -0.71 -20.40
C ALA A 63 4.24 -1.97 -19.52
N TYR A 64 4.66 -3.12 -20.06
CA TYR A 64 4.69 -4.37 -19.31
C TYR A 64 5.60 -4.30 -18.08
N ASN A 65 6.78 -3.67 -18.21
CA ASN A 65 7.68 -3.47 -17.09
C ASN A 65 7.08 -2.57 -16.01
N ILE A 66 6.42 -1.46 -16.40
CA ILE A 66 5.69 -0.60 -15.45
C ILE A 66 4.65 -1.42 -14.67
N ASP A 67 3.84 -2.23 -15.34
CA ASP A 67 2.82 -3.05 -14.68
C ASP A 67 3.43 -4.07 -13.70
N GLN A 68 4.62 -4.62 -14.00
CA GLN A 68 5.33 -5.51 -13.06
C GLN A 68 5.81 -4.73 -11.82
N GLU A 69 6.47 -3.58 -12.00
CA GLU A 69 6.99 -2.78 -10.89
C GLU A 69 5.86 -2.30 -9.96
N VAL A 70 4.73 -1.86 -10.55
CA VAL A 70 3.55 -1.46 -9.78
C VAL A 70 3.03 -2.63 -8.94
N ARG A 71 2.96 -3.83 -9.52
CA ARG A 71 2.55 -5.04 -8.77
C ARG A 71 3.50 -5.33 -7.61
N GLU A 72 4.80 -5.26 -7.84
CA GLU A 72 5.83 -5.52 -6.81
C GLU A 72 5.75 -4.53 -5.65
N VAL A 73 5.55 -3.24 -5.94
CA VAL A 73 5.35 -2.19 -4.92
C VAL A 73 4.10 -2.48 -4.07
N ILE A 74 2.99 -2.86 -4.70
CA ILE A 74 1.74 -3.15 -3.99
C ILE A 74 1.88 -4.43 -3.16
N GLN A 75 2.48 -5.48 -3.72
CA GLN A 75 2.64 -6.76 -3.05
C GLN A 75 3.57 -6.65 -1.83
N SER A 76 4.71 -5.98 -1.96
CA SER A 76 5.64 -5.74 -0.84
C SER A 76 4.99 -4.88 0.26
N SER A 77 4.22 -3.86 -0.11
CA SER A 77 3.48 -3.02 0.84
C SER A 77 2.40 -3.81 1.58
N TYR A 78 1.66 -4.66 0.86
CA TYR A 78 0.65 -5.53 1.45
C TYR A 78 1.24 -6.54 2.42
N GLN A 79 2.37 -7.17 2.04
CA GLN A 79 3.09 -8.11 2.89
C GLN A 79 3.55 -7.42 4.18
N LYS A 80 4.22 -6.26 4.07
CA LYS A 80 4.67 -5.47 5.21
C LYS A 80 3.52 -5.05 6.13
N ALA A 81 2.39 -4.61 5.56
CA ALA A 81 1.21 -4.26 6.33
C ALA A 81 0.66 -5.48 7.10
N THR A 82 0.63 -6.65 6.45
CA THR A 82 0.19 -7.90 7.07
C THR A 82 1.11 -8.30 8.23
N GLU A 83 2.42 -8.25 8.05
CA GLU A 83 3.41 -8.55 9.10
C GLU A 83 3.25 -7.64 10.32
N ILE A 84 3.04 -6.33 10.10
CA ILE A 84 2.78 -5.38 11.20
C ILE A 84 1.48 -5.75 11.92
N LEU A 85 0.40 -6.05 11.20
CA LEU A 85 -0.87 -6.42 11.82
C LEU A 85 -0.78 -7.74 12.58
N GLU A 86 0.03 -8.69 12.12
CA GLU A 86 0.31 -9.94 12.82
C GLU A 86 1.14 -9.71 14.09
N GLN A 87 2.22 -8.92 13.98
CA GLN A 87 3.09 -8.58 15.11
C GLN A 87 2.31 -7.88 16.24
N TYR A 88 1.40 -6.98 15.87
CA TYR A 88 0.56 -6.22 16.81
C TYR A 88 -0.84 -6.82 16.98
N ARG A 89 -1.02 -8.11 16.68
CA ARG A 89 -2.33 -8.77 16.74
C ARG A 89 -3.09 -8.56 18.07
N PRO A 90 -2.46 -8.67 19.25
CA PRO A 90 -3.16 -8.41 20.52
C PRO A 90 -3.74 -7.00 20.63
N HIS A 91 -3.09 -6.01 20.02
CA HIS A 91 -3.56 -4.62 19.99
C HIS A 91 -4.75 -4.47 19.05
N LEU A 92 -4.69 -5.13 17.90
CA LEU A 92 -5.79 -5.12 16.91
C LEU A 92 -7.07 -5.71 17.51
N ASP A 93 -6.96 -6.84 18.22
CA ASP A 93 -8.11 -7.49 18.86
C ASP A 93 -8.69 -6.59 19.97
N ALA A 94 -7.85 -6.06 20.87
CA ALA A 94 -8.29 -5.16 21.93
C ALA A 94 -8.94 -3.88 21.40
N LEU A 95 -8.41 -3.30 20.32
CA LEU A 95 -8.99 -2.13 19.68
C LEU A 95 -10.35 -2.46 19.05
N SER A 96 -10.48 -3.65 18.44
CA SER A 96 -11.73 -4.11 17.84
C SER A 96 -12.81 -4.28 18.90
N GLU A 97 -12.50 -4.89 20.04
CA GLU A 97 -13.42 -5.02 21.18
C GLU A 97 -13.86 -3.65 21.71
N LEU A 98 -12.92 -2.72 21.89
CA LEU A 98 -13.23 -1.38 22.36
C LEU A 98 -14.13 -0.60 21.38
N LEU A 99 -13.92 -0.77 20.07
CA LEU A 99 -14.76 -0.16 19.04
C LEU A 99 -16.17 -0.76 18.99
N LEU A 100 -16.34 -2.03 19.36
CA LEU A 100 -17.68 -2.63 19.51
C LEU A 100 -18.45 -2.02 20.69
N GLU A 101 -17.76 -1.63 21.76
CA GLU A 101 -18.40 -1.02 22.94
C GLU A 101 -18.71 0.47 22.75
N LYS A 102 -17.79 1.22 22.13
CA LYS A 102 -17.85 2.70 22.09
C LYS A 102 -18.16 3.31 20.73
N GLU A 103 -18.13 2.52 19.66
CA GLU A 103 -18.21 2.92 18.23
C GLU A 103 -17.10 3.87 17.74
N THR A 104 -16.55 4.71 18.61
CA THR A 104 -15.50 5.69 18.32
C THR A 104 -14.44 5.66 19.42
N VAL A 105 -13.18 5.59 19.02
CA VAL A 105 -12.01 5.66 19.91
C VAL A 105 -11.21 6.91 19.57
N LYS A 106 -10.93 7.74 20.56
CA LYS A 106 -10.11 8.96 20.35
C LYS A 106 -8.62 8.63 20.33
N GLY A 107 -7.82 9.52 19.75
CA GLY A 107 -6.38 9.33 19.61
C GLY A 107 -5.63 9.08 20.93
N ASP A 108 -6.04 9.72 22.03
CA ASP A 108 -5.39 9.50 23.33
C ASP A 108 -5.78 8.15 23.97
N GLU A 109 -7.01 7.68 23.75
CA GLU A 109 -7.44 6.33 24.17
C GLU A 109 -6.68 5.26 23.38
N LEU A 110 -6.50 5.47 22.07
CA LEU A 110 -5.72 4.58 21.22
C LEU A 110 -4.26 4.49 21.71
N LYS A 111 -3.62 5.63 22.01
CA LYS A 111 -2.24 5.65 22.54
C LYS A 111 -2.13 4.88 23.86
N GLN A 112 -3.08 5.04 24.77
CA GLN A 112 -3.08 4.31 26.03
C GLN A 112 -3.19 2.80 25.82
N LEU A 113 -4.03 2.35 24.88
CA LEU A 113 -4.14 0.94 24.52
C LEU A 113 -2.78 0.37 24.04
N PHE A 114 -2.04 1.14 23.23
CA PHE A 114 -0.72 0.75 22.73
C PHE A 114 0.41 0.78 23.77
N LEU A 115 0.28 1.55 24.85
CA LEU A 115 1.27 1.55 25.93
C LEU A 115 1.08 0.37 26.90
N ASN A 116 -0.15 -0.12 27.02
CA ASN A 116 -0.53 -1.12 28.02
C ASN A 116 -0.36 -2.56 27.54
N ILE A 117 -0.26 -2.79 26.23
CA ILE A 117 -0.07 -4.11 25.63
C ILE A 117 1.38 -4.18 25.13
N GLN A 118 2.19 -5.08 25.69
CA GLN A 118 3.52 -5.30 25.11
C GLN A 118 3.35 -6.05 23.78
N ALA A 119 3.94 -5.51 22.70
CA ALA A 119 3.97 -6.20 21.42
C ALA A 119 4.72 -7.53 21.57
N ASN A 120 4.19 -8.60 20.96
CA ASN A 120 4.85 -9.90 20.98
C ASN A 120 6.15 -9.80 20.17
N PRO A 121 7.35 -10.04 20.75
CA PRO A 121 8.62 -9.90 20.02
C PRO A 121 8.89 -11.05 19.03
N LEU A 122 7.88 -11.81 18.60
CA LEU A 122 8.06 -13.05 17.85
C LEU A 122 7.46 -12.99 16.44
N VAL A 123 8.22 -12.39 15.52
CA VAL A 123 8.46 -13.01 14.20
C VAL A 123 9.89 -13.56 14.29
N LYS A 124 10.00 -14.89 14.41
CA LYS A 124 11.20 -15.67 14.76
C LYS A 124 12.40 -15.36 13.85
N GLU A 125 13.57 -15.09 14.42
CA GLU A 125 14.72 -16.02 14.48
C GLU A 125 14.87 -16.89 13.23
N GLU A 126 15.90 -16.55 12.44
CA GLU A 126 16.47 -17.38 11.39
C GLU A 126 16.77 -18.77 11.96
N HIS A 127 16.07 -19.79 11.45
CA HIS A 127 16.51 -21.17 11.60
C HIS A 127 17.84 -21.30 10.85
N GLN A 128 18.94 -21.23 11.60
CA GLN A 128 20.17 -21.94 11.27
C GLN A 128 19.86 -23.43 11.34
N ASP A 129 19.80 -24.10 10.19
CA ASP A 129 19.98 -25.54 10.10
C ASP A 129 20.95 -25.80 8.93
N GLU A 130 22.19 -26.09 9.34
CA GLU A 130 23.27 -26.90 8.72
C GLU A 130 23.67 -26.71 7.24
#